data_AF-F7A1F9-F1
#
_entry.id   AF-F7A1F9-F1
#
_cell.length_a   1.000
_cell.length_b   1.000
_cell.length_c   1.000
_cell.angle_alpha   90.00
_cell.angle_beta   90.00
_cell.angle_gamma   90.00
#
_symmetry.space_group_name_H-M   'P 1'
#
loop_
_entity.id
_entity.type
_entity.pdbx_description
1 polymer ?
#
loop_
_entity_poly.entity_id
_entity_poly.type
_entity_poly.pdbx_seq_one_letter_code
_entity_poly.pdbx_strand_id
1 'polypeptide(L)' 'MASGQRNIKSDAKHVIFKKVSRDKSVSGLGLGVAIYLGKRDYIDHVNWVEPVDGVVLVDPELVKGKKVSDNSIYGTR' A
#
# COMPACT_ATOMS: atom_id res chain seq x y z
N MET A 1 16.00 -42.60 -17.20
CA MET A 1 16.03 -41.13 -17.40
C MET A 1 15.07 -40.52 -16.39
N ALA A 2 15.55 -39.94 -15.30
CA ALA A 2 14.70 -39.31 -14.29
C ALA A 2 14.67 -37.79 -14.53
N SER A 3 13.54 -37.28 -15.00
CA SER A 3 13.29 -35.85 -15.14
C SER A 3 13.09 -35.22 -13.76
N GLY A 4 14.15 -34.64 -13.19
CA GLY A 4 14.06 -33.87 -11.96
C GLY A 4 13.17 -32.64 -12.16
N GLN A 5 12.00 -32.62 -11.53
CA GLN A 5 11.18 -31.42 -11.44
C GLN A 5 11.95 -30.39 -10.60
N ARG A 6 12.45 -29.33 -11.25
CA ARG A 6 12.97 -28.15 -10.55
C ARG A 6 11.81 -27.50 -9.80
N ASN A 7 11.72 -27.76 -8.50
CA ASN A 7 10.83 -27.04 -7.61
C ASN A 7 11.40 -25.63 -7.44
N ILE A 8 10.94 -24.69 -8.27
CA ILE A 8 11.23 -23.27 -8.10
C ILE A 8 10.40 -22.81 -6.89
N LYS A 9 10.88 -23.10 -5.69
CA LYS A 9 10.42 -22.38 -4.49
C LYS A 9 10.92 -20.95 -4.64
N SER A 10 10.05 -20.07 -5.13
CA SER A 10 10.29 -18.64 -5.09
C SER A 10 10.29 -18.21 -3.63
N ASP A 11 11.49 -18.05 -3.04
CA ASP A 11 11.69 -17.50 -1.69
C ASP A 11 11.48 -15.97 -1.64
N ALA A 12 10.60 -15.45 -2.51
CA ALA A 12 10.31 -14.04 -2.62
C ALA A 12 9.33 -13.65 -1.52
N LYS A 13 9.86 -13.26 -0.35
CA LYS A 13 9.08 -12.61 0.71
C LYS A 13 8.56 -11.27 0.18
N HIS A 14 7.25 -11.15 0.06
CA HIS A 14 6.60 -9.91 -0.33
C HIS A 14 6.45 -9.03 0.91
N VAL A 15 7.23 -7.95 0.98
CA VAL A 15 7.19 -6.98 2.09
C VAL A 15 6.10 -5.95 1.82
N ILE A 16 5.22 -5.72 2.80
CA ILE A 16 4.18 -4.69 2.74
C ILE A 16 4.46 -3.63 3.78
N PHE A 17 4.41 -2.37 3.38
CA PHE A 17 4.61 -1.21 4.23
C PHE A 17 3.26 -0.65 4.66
N LYS A 18 3.08 -0.42 5.96
CA LYS A 18 1.84 0.12 6.55
C LYS A 18 2.13 1.44 7.25
N LYS A 19 1.26 2.43 7.08
CA LYS A 19 1.22 3.66 7.87
C LYS A 19 -0.18 3.90 8.40
N VAL A 20 -0.31 4.20 9.69
CA VAL A 20 -1.59 4.48 10.36
C VAL A 20 -1.64 5.96 10.74
N SER A 21 -2.81 6.56 10.58
CA SER A 21 -3.07 7.94 10.95
C SER A 21 -2.99 8.14 12.47
N ARG A 22 -2.71 9.38 12.90
CA ARG A 22 -2.57 9.72 14.33
C ARG A 22 -3.92 9.86 15.02
N ASP A 23 -4.92 10.30 14.27
CA ASP A 23 -6.34 10.31 14.61
C ASP A 23 -6.86 8.87 14.70
N LYS A 24 -6.37 8.14 15.70
CA LYS A 24 -7.03 6.97 16.26
C LYS A 24 -8.19 7.53 17.07
N SER A 25 -9.30 7.83 16.41
CA SER A 25 -10.42 8.41 17.12
C SER A 25 -10.86 7.47 18.23
N VAL A 26 -10.81 8.00 19.45
CA VAL A 26 -11.55 7.75 20.70
C VAL A 26 -12.61 6.63 20.71
N SER A 27 -12.29 5.46 20.17
CA SER A 27 -13.01 4.21 20.38
C SER A 27 -11.94 3.14 20.53
N GLY A 28 -12.04 2.30 21.56
CA GLY A 28 -11.06 1.25 21.87
C GLY A 28 -10.87 0.19 20.78
N LEU A 29 -11.47 0.38 19.59
CA LEU A 29 -11.39 -0.48 18.40
C LEU A 29 -10.20 -0.13 17.48
N GLY A 30 -9.56 1.03 17.65
CA GLY A 30 -8.29 1.35 16.99
C GLY A 30 -8.37 1.55 15.47
N LEU A 31 -9.55 1.82 14.92
CA LEU A 31 -9.76 2.00 13.49
C LEU A 31 -9.57 3.49 13.14
N GLY A 32 -8.36 3.83 12.68
CA GLY A 32 -8.04 5.10 12.01
C GLY A 32 -7.95 4.91 10.49
N VAL A 33 -7.45 5.90 9.76
CA VAL A 33 -7.09 5.70 8.35
C VAL A 33 -5.72 5.01 8.29
N ALA A 34 -5.60 3.93 7.52
CA ALA A 34 -4.32 3.27 7.30
C ALA A 34 -4.06 3.02 5.81
N ILE A 35 -2.81 3.22 5.38
CA ILE A 35 -2.37 3.00 4.01
C ILE A 35 -1.41 1.81 3.99
N TYR A 36 -1.58 0.94 3.01
CA TYR A 36 -0.71 -0.20 2.74
C TYR A 36 -0.14 -0.09 1.33
N LEU A 37 1.19 -0.15 1.22
CA LEU A 37 1.93 -0.07 -0.03
C LEU A 37 2.81 -1.30 -0.18
N GLY A 38 2.95 -1.80 -1.41
CA GLY A 38 3.88 -2.89 -1.72
C GLY A 38 5.36 -2.46 -1.73
N LYS A 39 5.62 -1.17 -1.97
CA LYS A 39 6.98 -0.59 -2.05
C LYS A 39 6.99 0.84 -1.48
N ARG A 40 8.19 1.32 -1.13
CA ARG A 40 8.42 2.72 -0.70
C ARG A 40 9.14 3.55 -1.75
N ASP A 41 9.98 2.90 -2.55
CA ASP A 41 10.77 3.51 -3.60
C ASP A 41 10.19 3.08 -4.94
N TYR A 42 9.81 4.07 -5.75
CA TYR A 42 9.24 3.90 -7.09
C TYR A 42 10.21 4.47 -8.11
N ILE A 43 10.47 3.74 -9.18
CA ILE A 43 11.49 4.11 -10.16
C ILE A 43 10.94 5.19 -11.10
N ASP A 44 11.67 6.29 -11.20
CA ASP A 44 11.45 7.32 -12.22
C ASP A 44 12.26 6.97 -13.47
N HIS A 45 11.57 6.58 -14.54
CA HIS A 45 12.18 6.37 -15.85
C HIS A 45 12.09 7.65 -16.67
N VAL A 46 13.00 7.81 -17.63
CA VAL A 46 13.07 8.99 -18.52
C VAL A 46 11.71 9.41 -19.11
N ASN A 47 10.85 8.43 -19.42
CA ASN A 47 9.56 8.67 -20.06
C ASN A 47 8.34 8.49 -19.14
N TRP A 48 8.48 7.85 -17.97
CA TRP A 48 7.35 7.49 -17.09
C TRP A 48 7.82 7.16 -15.68
N VAL A 49 6.94 7.28 -14.70
CA VAL A 49 7.21 6.92 -13.30
C VAL A 49 6.44 5.66 -12.94
N GLU A 50 7.06 4.75 -12.19
CA GLU A 50 6.36 3.57 -11.67
C GLU A 50 5.10 3.98 -10.90
N PRO A 51 3.92 3.41 -11.24
CA PRO A 51 2.68 3.74 -10.55
C PRO A 51 2.74 3.30 -9.09
N VAL A 52 2.13 4.12 -8.23
CA VAL A 52 1.99 3.83 -6.80
C VAL A 52 0.73 3.01 -6.57
N ASP A 53 0.91 1.70 -6.37
CA ASP A 53 -0.18 0.78 -6.06
C ASP A 53 -0.30 0.53 -4.55
N GLY A 54 -1.52 0.66 -4.04
CA GLY A 54 -1.80 0.51 -2.62
C GLY A 54 -3.28 0.39 -2.27
N VAL A 55 -3.55 0.09 -1.01
CA VAL A 55 -4.91 0.07 -0.45
C VAL A 55 -5.01 0.97 0.77
N VAL A 56 -6.17 1.62 0.92
CA VAL A 56 -6.49 2.46 2.06
C VAL A 56 -7.60 1.79 2.87
N LEU A 57 -7.30 1.47 4.12
CA LEU A 57 -8.28 1.08 5.12
C LEU A 57 -8.85 2.33 5.78
N VAL A 58 -10.17 2.41 5.84
CA VAL A 58 -10.88 3.58 6.33
C VAL A 58 -11.94 3.17 7.33
N ASP A 59 -11.96 3.82 8.49
CA ASP A 59 -13.06 3.69 9.44
C ASP A 59 -14.24 4.57 8.99
N PRO A 60 -15.41 3.97 8.65
CA PRO A 60 -16.60 4.70 8.26
C PRO A 60 -17.07 5.75 9.28
N GLU A 61 -16.86 5.52 10.58
CA GLU A 61 -17.29 6.45 11.61
C GLU A 61 -16.49 7.76 11.58
N LEU A 62 -15.22 7.69 11.18
CA LEU A 62 -14.32 8.84 11.19
C LEU A 62 -14.38 9.66 9.91
N VAL A 63 -14.70 8.98 8.80
CA VAL A 63 -14.83 9.62 7.49
C VAL A 63 -16.27 9.95 7.13
N LYS A 64 -17.23 9.77 8.06
CA LYS A 64 -18.62 10.16 7.80
C LYS A 64 -18.68 11.64 7.43
N GLY A 65 -19.10 11.92 6.20
CA GLY A 65 -19.17 13.28 5.65
C GLY A 65 -17.82 13.90 5.23
N LYS A 66 -16.72 13.13 5.24
CA LYS A 66 -15.38 13.56 4.80
C LYS A 66 -14.92 12.73 3.61
N LYS A 67 -14.06 13.30 2.77
CA LYS A 67 -13.41 12.59 1.66
C LYS A 67 -11.99 12.20 2.05
N VAL A 68 -11.59 10.98 1.72
CA VAL A 68 -10.20 10.53 1.82
C VAL A 68 -9.53 10.79 0.48
N SER A 69 -8.40 11.50 0.49
CA SER A 69 -7.61 11.81 -0.69
C SER A 69 -6.16 11.44 -0.45
N ASP A 70 -5.53 10.83 -1.45
CA ASP A 70 -4.07 10.75 -1.52
C ASP A 70 -3.54 12.01 -2.23
N ASN A 71 -2.40 12.52 -1.76
CA ASN A 71 -1.74 13.67 -2.38
C ASN A 71 -0.39 13.22 -2.92
N SER A 72 -0.40 12.66 -4.13
CA SER A 72 0.82 12.28 -4.85
C SER A 72 1.51 13.51 -5.43
N ILE A 73 2.81 13.64 -5.15
CA ILE A 73 3.68 14.66 -5.79
C ILE A 73 4.13 14.24 -7.20
N TYR A 74 4.01 12.96 -7.54
CA TYR A 74 4.21 12.45 -8.89
C TYR A 74 2.85 12.49 -9.58
N GLY A 75 2.66 13.52 -10.40
CA GLY A 75 1.41 13.77 -11.11
C GLY A 75 1.19 12.80 -12.27
N THR A 76 -0.07 12.55 -12.58
CA THR A 76 -0.53 11.95 -13.84
C THR A 76 0.06 12.73 -15.02
N ARG A 77 1.17 12.25 -15.59
CA ARG A 77 1.55 12.59 -16.97
C ARG A 77 0.69 11.80 -17.93
#